data_AF-A0A419J082-F1
#
_entry.id   AF-A0A419J082-F1
#
_cell.length_a   1.000
_cell.length_b   1.000
_cell.length_c   1.000
_cell.angle_alpha   90.00
_cell.angle_beta   90.00
_cell.angle_gamma   90.00
#
_symmetry.space_group_name_H-M   'P 1'
#
loop_
_entity.id
_entity.type
_entity.pdbx_description
1 polymer ?
#
loop_
_entity_poly.entity_id
_entity_poly.type
_entity_poly.pdbx_seq_one_letter_code
_entity_poly.pdbx_strand_id
1 'polypeptide(L)'
;MFFAICLPAVPSFAGEDSVMLLQKAFERGELSYQAALNYKLYAVFSRNKLPRAYQSDIPVKSATSIIMEARQNKGLLFKDNEFIIFRPTDGDDTDYYGGGIAVWTYDSPGGHFKIHYTENDSNGDAVYGSDGDQGTVPAYVTDLAGYLDNSWTETVTIMGYAAPQSDDPAGGDSRLDVYLVNMNAFGYTSFDSGPSDVYIVIENDFEGFPENLDPVDQRKGALKVTAVHEFFHASQFQYTTNEAANRWWMEATGTWIEDIIYPEVKDYLNYTGFKYADSNDNGKWDSGETWYKIDGTAVAGTTSRPERWFDRPQYSLDSTEASHEYGTIVFAKYLSEKYGEGVIRSVWERIDTDTIALEAISDELLSRGTSLAAIFTVFQSANYRRDYTDGGYYPLVRHEATYASYSWNINGTLNHLSSHYYAFKPDVASSNITFAFHNMNSGQMAVRLIFSKFSGGYDEKEITLDSPDVYYQMERFGTDTTYSRAAMIVMNKSSSLDGSAYSISVSRDIKEDDEDKRCFIATAAYGSYLSEEVQVLRRFRDECLLTNRAGRTFVRYYYEFSPSAADYISGHTTLKSIIRCMLAPVVYSIKYPLYALIICTIGAVILMSTRKKS
;
A
#
# COMPACT_ATOMS: atom_id res chain seq x y z
N MET A 1 -17.28 48.53 -8.58
CA MET A 1 -18.14 47.34 -8.42
C MET A 1 -17.27 46.13 -8.73
N PHE A 2 -17.26 45.18 -7.80
CA PHE A 2 -16.19 44.21 -7.51
C PHE A 2 -15.69 43.36 -8.69
N PHE A 3 -14.36 43.31 -8.86
CA PHE A 3 -13.66 42.16 -9.44
C PHE A 3 -13.38 41.20 -8.28
N ALA A 4 -14.15 40.11 -8.19
CA ALA A 4 -13.86 39.02 -7.27
C ALA A 4 -12.82 38.12 -7.95
N ILE A 5 -11.58 38.19 -7.47
CA ILE A 5 -10.55 37.18 -7.77
C ILE A 5 -10.98 35.92 -7.02
N CYS A 6 -11.41 34.89 -7.76
CA CYS A 6 -11.51 33.54 -7.22
C CYS A 6 -10.11 33.08 -6.82
N LEU A 7 -9.77 33.22 -5.54
CA LEU A 7 -8.71 32.43 -4.93
C LEU A 7 -9.18 30.96 -5.00
N PRO A 8 -8.37 30.02 -5.53
CA PRO A 8 -8.68 28.60 -5.38
C PRO A 8 -8.78 28.29 -3.88
N ALA A 9 -9.83 27.56 -3.50
CA ALA A 9 -9.96 27.05 -2.15
C ALA A 9 -8.68 26.29 -1.79
N VAL A 10 -8.01 26.70 -0.72
CA VAL A 10 -6.87 25.97 -0.16
C VAL A 10 -7.42 24.60 0.23
N PRO A 11 -6.93 23.48 -0.33
CA PRO A 11 -7.33 22.17 0.15
C PRO A 11 -6.95 22.10 1.62
N SER A 12 -7.91 21.76 2.49
CA SER A 12 -7.58 21.41 3.86
C SER A 12 -6.88 20.05 3.82
N PHE A 13 -5.56 20.04 3.70
CA PHE A 13 -4.75 18.82 3.79
C PHE A 13 -4.61 18.44 5.26
N ALA A 14 -5.68 17.88 5.81
CA ALA A 14 -5.62 17.34 7.14
C ALA A 14 -4.75 16.08 7.14
N GLY A 15 -3.62 16.12 7.86
CA GLY A 15 -2.77 14.95 8.10
C GLY A 15 -1.49 14.85 7.26
N GLU A 16 -1.13 15.88 6.49
CA GLU A 16 0.12 15.92 5.71
C GLU A 16 1.12 16.89 6.34
N ASP A 17 2.38 16.46 6.47
CA ASP A 17 3.47 17.35 6.87
C ASP A 17 3.86 18.31 5.72
N SER A 18 4.67 19.32 6.06
CA SER A 18 5.09 20.35 5.11
C SER A 18 5.90 19.77 3.94
N VAL A 19 6.70 18.72 4.18
CA VAL A 19 7.58 18.10 3.18
C VAL A 19 6.75 17.40 2.11
N MET A 20 5.69 16.69 2.51
CA MET A 20 4.75 16.09 1.57
C MET A 20 4.04 17.14 0.70
N LEU A 21 3.56 18.22 1.30
CA LEU A 21 2.88 19.30 0.57
C LEU A 21 3.80 19.89 -0.52
N LEU A 22 5.08 20.08 -0.17
CA LEU A 22 6.11 20.58 -1.08
C LEU A 22 6.45 19.59 -2.18
N GLN A 23 6.58 18.30 -1.85
CA GLN A 23 6.85 17.24 -2.82
C GLN A 23 5.73 17.16 -3.87
N LYS A 24 4.47 17.16 -3.45
CA LYS A 24 3.33 17.16 -4.38
C LYS A 24 3.25 18.44 -5.21
N ALA A 25 3.60 19.60 -4.63
CA ALA A 25 3.65 20.86 -5.38
C ALA A 25 4.73 20.82 -6.46
N PHE A 26 5.90 20.23 -6.17
CA PHE A 26 6.95 19.99 -7.16
C PHE A 26 6.46 19.05 -8.29
N GLU A 27 5.83 17.93 -7.95
CA GLU A 27 5.30 16.97 -8.93
C GLU A 27 4.21 17.56 -9.84
N ARG A 28 3.42 18.51 -9.31
CA ARG A 28 2.44 19.28 -10.10
C ARG A 28 3.08 20.40 -10.93
N GLY A 29 4.39 20.63 -10.81
CA GLY A 29 5.11 21.70 -11.49
C GLY A 29 4.86 23.10 -10.91
N GLU A 30 4.32 23.20 -9.69
CA GLU A 30 4.08 24.47 -8.99
C GLU A 30 5.36 25.04 -8.37
N LEU A 31 6.33 24.17 -8.06
CA LEU A 31 7.65 24.53 -7.56
C LEU A 31 8.74 24.01 -8.51
N SER A 32 9.84 24.77 -8.62
CA SER A 32 11.07 24.22 -9.20
C SER A 32 11.73 23.25 -8.21
N TYR A 33 12.60 22.35 -8.71
CA TYR A 33 13.36 21.45 -7.84
C TYR A 33 14.16 22.22 -6.77
N GLN A 34 14.85 23.29 -7.17
CA GLN A 34 15.58 24.17 -6.26
C GLN A 34 14.68 24.76 -5.16
N ALA A 35 13.49 25.24 -5.52
CA ALA A 35 12.56 25.81 -4.55
C ALA A 35 12.03 24.73 -3.60
N ALA A 36 11.66 23.56 -4.12
CA ALA A 36 11.17 22.45 -3.31
C ALA A 36 12.23 21.99 -2.30
N LEU A 37 13.48 21.78 -2.74
CA LEU A 37 14.59 21.39 -1.87
C LEU A 37 14.80 22.37 -0.71
N ASN A 38 14.90 23.66 -1.02
CA ASN A 38 15.11 24.69 0.00
C ASN A 38 13.91 24.89 0.93
N TYR A 39 12.70 24.74 0.41
CA TYR A 39 11.51 24.80 1.25
C TYR A 39 11.39 23.58 2.17
N LYS A 40 11.87 22.39 1.77
CA LYS A 40 11.95 21.25 2.70
C LYS A 40 12.90 21.56 3.88
N LEU A 41 14.02 22.24 3.64
CA LEU A 41 14.90 22.70 4.74
C LEU A 41 14.21 23.72 5.64
N TYR A 42 13.45 24.67 5.07
CA TYR A 42 12.62 25.57 5.89
C TYR A 42 11.53 24.82 6.68
N ALA A 43 10.98 23.73 6.14
CA ALA A 43 10.02 22.91 6.88
C ALA A 43 10.63 22.27 8.13
N VAL A 44 11.93 21.98 8.11
CA VAL A 44 12.68 21.40 9.24
C VAL A 44 13.15 22.50 10.20
N PHE A 45 13.84 23.54 9.71
CA PHE A 45 14.55 24.48 10.59
C PHE A 45 13.96 25.89 10.68
N SER A 46 13.01 26.26 9.82
CA SER A 46 12.54 27.66 9.70
C SER A 46 11.14 27.74 9.14
N ARG A 47 10.18 27.07 9.79
CA ARG A 47 8.82 26.89 9.26
C ARG A 47 8.12 28.22 8.93
N ASN A 48 8.41 29.27 9.67
CA ASN A 48 7.90 30.63 9.43
C ASN A 48 8.31 31.22 8.07
N LYS A 49 9.39 30.74 7.44
CA LYS A 49 9.84 31.15 6.10
C LYS A 49 9.05 30.47 4.98
N LEU A 50 8.31 29.40 5.27
CA LEU A 50 7.48 28.72 4.26
C LEU A 50 6.29 29.58 3.82
N PRO A 51 5.90 29.54 2.54
CA PRO A 51 4.60 30.02 2.11
C PRO A 51 3.47 29.37 2.92
N ARG A 52 2.44 30.15 3.29
CA ARG A 52 1.33 29.70 4.16
C ARG A 52 0.64 28.42 3.67
N ALA A 53 0.59 28.21 2.36
CA ALA A 53 -0.02 27.02 1.73
C ALA A 53 0.75 25.72 1.99
N TYR A 54 2.01 25.80 2.41
CA TYR A 54 2.87 24.65 2.68
C TYR A 54 3.26 24.53 4.16
N GLN A 55 2.70 25.36 5.04
CA GLN A 55 2.95 25.29 6.48
C GLN A 55 2.06 24.23 7.13
N SER A 56 2.66 23.17 7.67
CA SER A 56 1.99 22.15 8.51
C SER A 56 2.61 22.10 9.90
N ASP A 57 1.78 21.85 10.93
CA ASP A 57 2.21 21.65 12.33
C ASP A 57 2.72 20.21 12.58
N ILE A 58 2.64 19.32 11.59
CA ILE A 58 3.07 17.93 11.72
C ILE A 58 4.60 17.90 11.53
N PRO A 59 5.36 17.44 12.54
CA PRO A 59 6.81 17.30 12.40
C PRO A 59 7.17 16.11 11.51
N VAL A 60 8.35 16.20 10.91
CA VAL A 60 8.93 15.11 10.11
C VAL A 60 9.48 14.04 11.06
N LYS A 61 9.26 12.75 10.77
CA LYS A 61 9.80 11.67 11.61
C LYS A 61 11.33 11.59 11.52
N SER A 62 11.89 11.45 10.33
CA SER A 62 13.34 11.51 10.10
C SER A 62 13.64 12.51 8.99
N ALA A 63 14.49 13.50 9.26
CA ALA A 63 14.95 14.47 8.25
C ALA A 63 16.19 13.98 7.49
N THR A 64 16.70 12.78 7.79
CA THR A 64 17.90 12.16 7.18
C THR A 64 17.91 12.27 5.65
N SER A 65 16.85 11.80 4.98
CA SER A 65 16.75 11.84 3.52
C SER A 65 16.75 13.28 2.95
N ILE A 66 16.14 14.23 3.66
CA ILE A 66 16.06 15.64 3.25
C ILE A 66 17.45 16.27 3.33
N ILE A 67 18.17 16.00 4.42
CA ILE A 67 19.51 16.55 4.66
C ILE A 67 20.50 15.95 3.66
N MET A 68 20.44 14.64 3.40
CA MET A 68 21.27 13.99 2.40
C MET A 68 21.00 14.53 0.99
N GLU A 69 19.73 14.70 0.60
CA GLU A 69 19.35 15.29 -0.69
C GLU A 69 19.93 16.71 -0.83
N ALA A 70 19.83 17.53 0.22
CA ALA A 70 20.36 18.89 0.25
C ALA A 70 21.89 18.93 0.08
N ARG A 71 22.61 18.09 0.82
CA ARG A 71 24.08 18.01 0.77
C ARG A 71 24.59 17.55 -0.59
N GLN A 72 23.94 16.56 -1.20
CA GLN A 72 24.25 16.10 -2.56
C GLN A 72 24.02 17.21 -3.61
N ASN A 73 23.05 18.09 -3.36
CA ASN A 73 22.65 19.17 -4.25
C ASN A 73 23.08 20.55 -3.74
N LYS A 74 24.20 20.64 -2.99
CA LYS A 74 24.64 21.87 -2.31
C LYS A 74 24.71 23.13 -3.19
N GLY A 75 24.99 22.98 -4.49
CA GLY A 75 25.02 24.10 -5.45
C GLY A 75 23.65 24.72 -5.76
N LEU A 76 22.55 24.12 -5.27
CA LEU A 76 21.19 24.62 -5.41
C LEU A 76 20.65 25.27 -4.12
N LEU A 77 21.40 25.23 -3.02
CA LEU A 77 20.92 25.78 -1.75
C LEU A 77 20.83 27.31 -1.81
N PHE A 78 19.82 27.84 -1.14
CA PHE A 78 19.78 29.25 -0.79
C PHE A 78 20.82 29.54 0.27
N LYS A 79 21.32 30.77 0.29
CA LYS A 79 22.44 31.16 1.15
C LYS A 79 22.19 30.87 2.63
N ASP A 80 20.96 31.11 3.09
CA ASP A 80 20.53 30.86 4.48
C ASP A 80 20.19 29.38 4.76
N ASN A 81 20.33 28.50 3.78
CA ASN A 81 20.26 27.05 3.92
C ASN A 81 21.64 26.38 3.74
N GLU A 82 22.70 27.14 3.42
CA GLU A 82 24.03 26.57 3.21
C GLU A 82 24.62 25.98 4.50
N PHE A 83 24.14 26.37 5.68
CA PHE A 83 24.56 25.81 6.98
C PHE A 83 24.43 24.28 7.05
N ILE A 84 23.45 23.69 6.33
CA ILE A 84 23.22 22.24 6.33
C ILE A 84 24.38 21.41 5.73
N ILE A 85 25.33 22.05 5.05
CA ILE A 85 26.54 21.40 4.53
C ILE A 85 27.62 21.19 5.60
N PHE A 86 27.47 21.84 6.76
CA PHE A 86 28.37 21.74 7.90
C PHE A 86 27.71 20.94 9.03
N ARG A 87 28.52 20.35 9.90
CA ARG A 87 28.01 19.85 11.18
C ARG A 87 27.78 21.04 12.13
N PRO A 88 26.89 20.91 13.13
CA PRO A 88 26.46 22.06 13.94
C PRO A 88 27.55 22.84 14.69
N THR A 89 28.71 22.24 14.94
CA THR A 89 29.83 22.88 15.66
C THR A 89 31.02 23.25 14.78
N ASP A 90 30.92 23.11 13.46
CA ASP A 90 32.02 23.53 12.58
C ASP A 90 32.17 25.05 12.62
N GLY A 91 33.42 25.52 12.80
CA GLY A 91 33.72 26.95 13.02
C GLY A 91 33.42 27.89 11.86
N ASP A 92 33.05 27.35 10.69
CA ASP A 92 32.56 28.12 9.53
C ASP A 92 31.04 28.38 9.59
N ASP A 93 30.34 27.81 10.58
CA ASP A 93 28.89 27.87 10.75
C ASP A 93 28.49 28.65 12.03
N THR A 94 27.54 29.56 11.88
CA THR A 94 26.93 30.29 12.99
C THR A 94 25.41 30.13 13.04
N ASP A 95 24.81 29.33 12.16
CA ASP A 95 23.37 29.43 11.87
C ASP A 95 22.53 28.35 12.56
N TYR A 96 23.10 27.21 12.98
CA TYR A 96 22.35 26.25 13.83
C TYR A 96 21.98 26.86 15.17
N TYR A 97 22.98 27.24 15.97
CA TYR A 97 22.75 27.80 17.31
C TYR A 97 22.69 29.32 17.33
N GLY A 98 23.19 30.00 16.29
CA GLY A 98 23.44 31.44 16.31
C GLY A 98 24.88 31.81 16.69
N GLY A 99 25.39 32.88 16.10
CA GLY A 99 26.74 33.39 16.37
C GLY A 99 26.93 33.80 17.84
N GLY A 100 27.98 33.28 18.47
CA GLY A 100 28.35 33.61 19.85
C GLY A 100 27.59 32.84 20.94
N ILE A 101 26.79 31.85 20.55
CA ILE A 101 26.17 30.91 21.48
C ILE A 101 27.20 29.88 21.96
N ALA A 102 27.21 29.62 23.26
CA ALA A 102 28.08 28.61 23.86
C ALA A 102 27.43 27.23 23.74
N VAL A 103 28.12 26.30 23.09
CA VAL A 103 27.74 24.89 22.99
C VAL A 103 28.56 24.11 24.02
N TRP A 104 27.86 23.41 24.91
CA TRP A 104 28.44 22.57 25.96
C TRP A 104 28.42 21.11 25.52
N THR A 105 29.22 20.29 26.21
CA THR A 105 29.32 18.85 25.91
C THR A 105 29.05 18.00 27.14
N TYR A 106 28.46 16.83 26.90
CA TYR A 106 28.30 15.77 27.90
C TYR A 106 28.69 14.43 27.30
N ASP A 107 29.64 13.74 27.95
CA ASP A 107 30.07 12.42 27.53
C ASP A 107 29.14 11.36 28.13
N SER A 108 28.61 10.48 27.27
CA SER A 108 27.79 9.35 27.70
C SER A 108 28.55 8.42 28.67
N PRO A 109 27.89 7.88 29.72
CA PRO A 109 28.52 6.96 30.67
C PRO A 109 29.09 5.68 30.03
N GLY A 110 28.48 5.17 28.97
CA GLY A 110 28.95 4.02 28.19
C GLY A 110 30.17 4.34 27.33
N GLY A 111 30.50 5.62 27.15
CA GLY A 111 31.72 6.09 26.49
C GLY A 111 31.66 6.10 24.97
N HIS A 112 30.47 5.93 24.38
CA HIS A 112 30.27 5.84 22.93
C HIS A 112 29.89 7.17 22.27
N PHE A 113 29.25 8.07 23.02
CA PHE A 113 28.66 9.30 22.51
C PHE A 113 29.18 10.55 23.21
N LYS A 114 29.28 11.64 22.46
CA LYS A 114 29.46 13.02 22.94
C LYS A 114 28.24 13.84 22.54
N ILE A 115 27.52 14.36 23.53
CA ILE A 115 26.30 15.14 23.31
C ILE A 115 26.63 16.62 23.40
N HIS A 116 26.30 17.36 22.34
CA HIS A 116 26.44 18.80 22.20
C HIS A 116 25.09 19.47 22.40
N TYR A 117 25.03 20.48 23.27
CA TYR A 117 23.79 21.17 23.59
C TYR A 117 24.07 22.63 23.98
N THR A 118 23.05 23.47 23.91
CA THR A 118 23.08 24.82 24.46
C THR A 118 21.98 24.99 25.50
N GLU A 119 22.24 25.83 26.48
CA GLU A 119 21.24 26.28 27.46
C GLU A 119 20.77 27.72 27.17
N ASN A 120 21.29 28.33 26.11
CA ASN A 120 20.92 29.66 25.66
C ASN A 120 19.74 29.61 24.69
N ASP A 121 18.62 30.21 25.09
CA ASP A 121 17.36 30.19 24.35
C ASP A 121 17.17 31.37 23.37
N SER A 122 18.23 32.12 23.04
CA SER A 122 18.10 33.30 22.18
C SER A 122 17.54 32.98 20.78
N ASN A 123 17.70 31.73 20.33
CA ASN A 123 17.22 31.23 19.04
C ASN A 123 16.27 30.03 19.17
N GLY A 124 15.87 29.65 20.38
CA GLY A 124 14.99 28.50 20.64
C GLY A 124 15.71 27.16 20.83
N ASP A 125 17.04 27.14 20.82
CA ASP A 125 17.85 25.90 20.92
C ASP A 125 18.16 25.46 22.35
N ALA A 126 17.66 26.17 23.38
CA ALA A 126 17.90 25.74 24.74
C ALA A 126 17.30 24.35 24.96
N VAL A 127 18.10 23.41 25.43
CA VAL A 127 17.62 22.07 25.75
C VAL A 127 16.55 22.10 26.84
N TYR A 128 15.57 21.20 26.75
CA TYR A 128 14.53 21.07 27.77
C TYR A 128 15.10 20.91 29.18
N GLY A 129 14.62 21.73 30.10
CA GLY A 129 15.07 21.74 31.49
C GLY A 129 16.38 22.50 31.73
N SER A 130 16.85 23.28 30.74
CA SER A 130 17.92 24.28 30.88
C SER A 130 17.70 25.21 32.09
N ASP A 131 18.76 25.46 32.86
CA ASP A 131 18.80 26.39 33.99
C ASP A 131 19.88 27.48 33.86
N GLY A 132 20.68 27.42 32.81
CA GLY A 132 21.78 28.33 32.49
C GLY A 132 23.02 28.15 33.36
N ASP A 133 23.11 27.09 34.17
CA ASP A 133 24.23 26.83 35.07
C ASP A 133 25.21 25.79 34.49
N GLN A 134 26.41 26.25 34.11
CA GLN A 134 27.51 25.39 33.64
C GLN A 134 27.98 24.34 34.64
N GLY A 135 27.59 24.45 35.92
CA GLY A 135 27.86 23.47 36.96
C GLY A 135 26.89 22.29 36.99
N THR A 136 25.79 22.34 36.23
CA THR A 136 24.79 21.27 36.15
C THR A 136 24.66 20.74 34.73
N VAL A 137 23.94 19.62 34.58
CA VAL A 137 23.61 19.05 33.27
C VAL A 137 22.10 18.76 33.29
N PRO A 138 21.32 19.27 32.33
CA PRO A 138 19.88 19.05 32.28
C PRO A 138 19.55 17.56 32.19
N ALA A 139 18.49 17.14 32.88
CA ALA A 139 18.07 15.73 32.91
C ALA A 139 17.79 15.17 31.51
N TYR A 140 17.32 16.02 30.58
CA TYR A 140 17.12 15.67 29.18
C TYR A 140 18.40 15.17 28.50
N VAL A 141 19.53 15.86 28.71
CA VAL A 141 20.84 15.48 28.17
C VAL A 141 21.32 14.16 28.77
N THR A 142 21.17 13.98 30.09
CA THR A 142 21.59 12.74 30.76
C THR A 142 20.70 11.55 30.40
N ASP A 143 19.39 11.78 30.20
CA ASP A 143 18.44 10.76 29.76
C ASP A 143 18.77 10.32 28.33
N LEU A 144 19.02 11.27 27.42
CA LEU A 144 19.44 10.98 26.05
C LEU A 144 20.73 10.14 26.02
N ALA A 145 21.73 10.51 26.83
CA ALA A 145 22.96 9.72 26.93
C ALA A 145 22.70 8.26 27.33
N GLY A 146 21.84 8.05 28.33
CA GLY A 146 21.45 6.71 28.76
C GLY A 146 20.69 5.94 27.66
N TYR A 147 19.79 6.60 26.93
CA TYR A 147 19.05 5.96 25.84
C TYR A 147 19.96 5.62 24.65
N LEU A 148 20.93 6.46 24.31
CA LEU A 148 21.93 6.19 23.26
C LEU A 148 22.86 5.03 23.65
N ASP A 149 23.36 4.99 24.88
CA ASP A 149 24.18 3.87 25.38
C ASP A 149 23.39 2.54 25.35
N ASN A 150 22.09 2.60 25.68
CA ASN A 150 21.20 1.46 25.55
C ASN A 150 21.01 1.04 24.08
N SER A 151 20.77 2.01 23.17
CA SER A 151 20.69 1.76 21.74
C SER A 151 21.94 1.10 21.18
N TRP A 152 23.13 1.56 21.59
CA TRP A 152 24.41 0.92 21.23
C TRP A 152 24.47 -0.52 21.73
N THR A 153 24.16 -0.74 23.00
CA THR A 153 24.19 -2.06 23.62
C THR A 153 23.26 -3.04 22.89
N GLU A 154 22.00 -2.66 22.70
CA GLU A 154 20.99 -3.52 22.09
C GLU A 154 21.29 -3.79 20.61
N THR A 155 21.54 -2.76 19.80
CA THR A 155 21.71 -2.95 18.35
C THR A 155 23.09 -3.53 17.97
N VAL A 156 24.18 -3.02 18.54
CA VAL A 156 25.54 -3.43 18.16
C VAL A 156 25.98 -4.64 18.97
N THR A 157 25.80 -4.61 20.29
CA THR A 157 26.38 -5.66 21.15
C THR A 157 25.50 -6.92 21.20
N ILE A 158 24.19 -6.76 21.32
CA ILE A 158 23.24 -7.88 21.47
C ILE A 158 22.78 -8.38 20.11
N MET A 159 22.26 -7.50 19.26
CA MET A 159 21.74 -7.89 17.93
C MET A 159 22.86 -8.07 16.90
N GLY A 160 24.03 -7.44 17.10
CA GLY A 160 25.22 -7.62 16.26
C GLY A 160 25.13 -6.91 14.91
N TYR A 161 24.46 -5.77 14.84
CA TYR A 161 24.55 -4.87 13.69
C TYR A 161 25.93 -4.18 13.62
N ALA A 162 26.29 -3.65 12.46
CA ALA A 162 27.54 -2.96 12.26
C ALA A 162 27.63 -1.69 13.13
N ALA A 163 28.69 -1.58 13.93
CA ALA A 163 28.94 -0.38 14.71
C ALA A 163 29.31 0.79 13.77
N PRO A 164 28.79 2.01 14.00
CA PRO A 164 29.31 3.19 13.30
C PRO A 164 30.80 3.35 13.61
N GLN A 165 31.55 3.82 12.60
CA GLN A 165 32.97 4.10 12.79
C GLN A 165 33.16 5.39 13.58
N SER A 166 34.29 5.49 14.28
CA SER A 166 34.71 6.73 14.91
C SER A 166 35.14 7.74 13.85
N ASP A 167 34.72 8.99 14.04
CA ASP A 167 35.04 10.17 13.23
C ASP A 167 36.34 10.90 13.68
N ASP A 168 37.15 10.26 14.54
CA ASP A 168 38.45 10.75 15.04
C ASP A 168 38.36 12.15 15.72
N PRO A 169 39.12 13.24 15.47
CA PRO A 169 38.95 14.46 16.30
C PRO A 169 37.75 15.33 15.88
N ALA A 170 36.97 14.93 14.87
CA ALA A 170 35.83 15.72 14.41
C ALA A 170 34.78 15.83 15.54
N GLY A 171 34.20 17.02 15.70
CA GLY A 171 33.33 17.37 16.84
C GLY A 171 33.91 17.19 18.26
N GLY A 172 35.17 16.77 18.40
CA GLY A 172 36.01 17.02 19.57
C GLY A 172 36.80 15.82 20.07
N ASP A 173 36.30 14.60 19.91
CA ASP A 173 37.03 13.35 20.19
C ASP A 173 36.42 12.16 19.42
N SER A 174 36.97 10.96 19.62
CA SER A 174 36.61 9.76 18.86
C SER A 174 35.20 9.21 19.08
N ARG A 175 34.37 9.84 19.93
CA ARG A 175 33.01 9.39 20.22
C ARG A 175 32.04 9.92 19.17
N LEU A 176 30.98 9.17 18.93
CA LEU A 176 29.93 9.60 18.00
C LEU A 176 29.25 10.87 18.52
N ASP A 177 29.29 11.93 17.72
CA ASP A 177 28.67 13.19 18.08
C ASP A 177 27.15 13.17 17.91
N VAL A 178 26.48 13.74 18.90
CA VAL A 178 25.04 13.95 18.92
C VAL A 178 24.76 15.42 19.25
N TYR A 179 24.03 16.12 18.40
CA TYR A 179 23.72 17.54 18.58
C TYR A 179 22.25 17.73 18.93
N LEU A 180 21.94 18.58 19.92
CA LEU A 180 20.58 19.00 20.24
C LEU A 180 20.26 20.34 19.60
N VAL A 181 19.32 20.36 18.65
CA VAL A 181 18.99 21.53 17.83
C VAL A 181 17.48 21.68 17.73
N ASN A 182 16.97 22.92 17.74
CA ASN A 182 15.56 23.20 17.51
C ASN A 182 15.15 22.92 16.06
N MET A 183 14.20 22.01 15.88
CA MET A 183 13.70 21.64 14.56
C MET A 183 12.28 21.06 14.60
N ASN A 184 11.56 21.20 13.51
CA ASN A 184 10.27 20.56 13.29
C ASN A 184 10.44 19.16 12.66
N ALA A 185 11.36 18.37 13.23
CA ALA A 185 11.63 16.97 12.91
C ALA A 185 12.09 16.24 14.17
N PHE A 186 11.93 14.92 14.30
CA PHE A 186 12.43 14.25 15.53
C PHE A 186 13.97 14.27 15.57
N GLY A 187 14.60 14.04 14.42
CA GLY A 187 16.03 14.10 14.26
C GLY A 187 16.47 13.85 12.83
N TYR A 188 17.78 13.77 12.63
CA TYR A 188 18.39 13.23 11.44
C TYR A 188 19.79 12.68 11.72
N THR A 189 20.23 11.78 10.86
CA THR A 189 21.58 11.26 10.82
C THR A 189 22.24 11.67 9.51
N SER A 190 23.48 12.12 9.58
CA SER A 190 24.21 12.62 8.42
C SER A 190 25.69 12.27 8.54
N PHE A 191 26.45 12.58 7.51
CA PHE A 191 27.90 12.43 7.50
C PHE A 191 28.58 13.51 6.66
N ASP A 192 29.83 13.81 6.99
CA ASP A 192 30.62 14.82 6.29
C ASP A 192 31.28 14.28 5.03
N SER A 193 32.23 13.37 5.21
CA SER A 193 33.00 12.80 4.10
C SER A 193 32.47 11.43 3.63
N GLY A 194 31.79 10.69 4.50
CA GLY A 194 31.26 9.35 4.22
C GLY A 194 30.82 8.63 5.50
N PRO A 195 30.44 7.34 5.42
CA PRO A 195 29.90 6.59 6.56
C PRO A 195 30.92 6.35 7.69
N SER A 196 32.19 6.73 7.48
CA SER A 196 33.22 6.75 8.52
C SER A 196 33.17 7.99 9.43
N ASP A 197 32.29 8.94 9.14
CA ASP A 197 32.27 10.30 9.68
C ASP A 197 30.82 10.75 9.89
N VAL A 198 30.09 9.89 10.62
CA VAL A 198 28.65 10.03 10.86
C VAL A 198 28.42 10.83 12.13
N TYR A 199 27.36 11.63 12.15
CA TYR A 199 26.86 12.29 13.35
C TYR A 199 25.33 12.28 13.37
N ILE A 200 24.78 12.51 14.55
CA ILE A 200 23.34 12.53 14.79
C ILE A 200 22.92 13.92 15.26
N VAL A 201 21.75 14.37 14.84
CA VAL A 201 21.11 15.57 15.39
C VAL A 201 19.70 15.21 15.84
N ILE A 202 19.35 15.62 17.05
CA ILE A 202 18.08 15.33 17.71
C ILE A 202 17.44 16.64 18.14
N GLU A 203 16.12 16.67 18.12
CA GLU A 203 15.33 17.80 18.59
C GLU A 203 15.61 18.11 20.09
N ASN A 204 15.69 19.39 20.46
CA ASN A 204 16.14 19.85 21.78
C ASN A 204 15.10 19.76 22.92
N ASP A 205 13.79 19.67 22.63
CA ASP A 205 12.73 19.67 23.64
C ASP A 205 11.44 18.86 23.35
N PHE A 206 11.22 18.36 22.13
CA PHE A 206 10.03 17.70 21.60
C PHE A 206 8.71 18.42 21.90
N GLU A 207 8.68 19.75 21.98
CA GLU A 207 7.46 20.53 22.13
C GLU A 207 6.60 20.45 20.85
N GLY A 208 5.31 20.09 21.01
CA GLY A 208 4.38 20.02 19.89
C GLY A 208 4.46 18.74 19.05
N PHE A 209 5.24 17.75 19.48
CA PHE A 209 5.37 16.47 18.79
C PHE A 209 4.16 15.53 19.01
N PRO A 210 3.94 14.55 18.10
CA PRO A 210 2.85 13.60 18.20
C PRO A 210 2.85 12.83 19.52
N GLU A 211 1.64 12.47 19.96
CA GLU A 211 1.46 11.63 21.14
C GLU A 211 2.13 10.26 20.92
N ASN A 212 2.61 9.66 22.01
CA ASN A 212 3.04 8.26 22.11
C ASN A 212 2.53 7.67 23.44
N LEU A 213 2.77 6.38 23.67
CA LEU A 213 2.23 5.63 24.82
C LEU A 213 3.22 5.46 25.98
N ASP A 214 4.35 6.18 25.99
CA ASP A 214 5.34 6.07 27.06
C ASP A 214 4.68 6.30 28.44
N PRO A 215 4.96 5.42 29.43
CA PRO A 215 4.28 5.48 30.73
C PRO A 215 4.71 6.65 31.62
N VAL A 216 5.84 7.31 31.31
CA VAL A 216 6.34 8.46 32.07
C VAL A 216 5.75 9.75 31.49
N ASP A 217 6.11 10.06 30.24
CA ASP A 217 5.56 11.18 29.50
C ASP A 217 5.92 11.10 28.00
N GLN A 218 5.18 11.87 27.19
CA GLN A 218 5.32 11.87 25.73
C GLN A 218 6.70 12.36 25.25
N ARG A 219 7.33 13.30 25.97
CA ARG A 219 8.66 13.84 25.60
C ARG A 219 9.73 12.77 25.78
N LYS A 220 9.70 12.03 26.89
CA LYS A 220 10.62 10.90 27.10
C LYS A 220 10.40 9.79 26.09
N GLY A 221 9.15 9.49 25.76
CA GLY A 221 8.82 8.54 24.69
C GLY A 221 9.45 8.96 23.35
N ALA A 222 9.28 10.23 22.95
CA ALA A 222 9.86 10.78 21.72
C ALA A 222 11.40 10.74 21.75
N LEU A 223 12.02 11.10 22.87
CA LEU A 223 13.47 11.07 23.04
C LEU A 223 14.04 9.65 22.93
N LYS A 224 13.41 8.66 23.57
CA LYS A 224 13.80 7.24 23.48
C LYS A 224 13.81 6.73 22.04
N VAL A 225 12.68 6.90 21.35
CA VAL A 225 12.51 6.35 20.00
C VAL A 225 13.40 7.07 19.00
N THR A 226 13.60 8.38 19.14
CA THR A 226 14.54 9.12 18.27
C THR A 226 15.97 8.67 18.48
N ALA A 227 16.40 8.51 19.74
CA ALA A 227 17.77 8.10 20.06
C ALA A 227 18.13 6.77 19.39
N VAL A 228 17.23 5.78 19.40
CA VAL A 228 17.46 4.50 18.73
C VAL A 228 17.26 4.56 17.22
N HIS A 229 16.30 5.34 16.72
CA HIS A 229 16.03 5.48 15.29
C HIS A 229 17.24 6.07 14.55
N GLU A 230 17.72 7.21 15.01
CA GLU A 230 18.86 7.90 14.39
C GLU A 230 20.16 7.13 14.61
N PHE A 231 20.36 6.53 15.78
CA PHE A 231 21.50 5.64 15.98
C PHE A 231 21.47 4.45 15.04
N PHE A 232 20.29 3.91 14.74
CA PHE A 232 20.18 2.80 13.80
C PHE A 232 20.47 3.24 12.37
N HIS A 233 20.12 4.46 11.95
CA HIS A 233 20.61 5.01 10.68
C HIS A 233 22.14 5.08 10.63
N ALA A 234 22.80 5.48 11.73
CA ALA A 234 24.27 5.49 11.77
C ALA A 234 24.88 4.09 11.55
N SER A 235 24.22 3.05 12.05
CA SER A 235 24.55 1.64 11.78
C SER A 235 24.21 1.23 10.34
N GLN A 236 23.03 1.60 9.82
CA GLN A 236 22.59 1.29 8.45
C GLN A 236 23.54 1.87 7.39
N PHE A 237 24.09 3.07 7.63
CA PHE A 237 25.08 3.69 6.74
C PHE A 237 26.38 2.90 6.60
N GLN A 238 26.66 1.96 7.52
CA GLN A 238 27.80 1.05 7.41
C GLN A 238 27.57 -0.05 6.35
N TYR A 239 26.31 -0.30 5.97
CA TYR A 239 25.93 -1.26 4.93
C TYR A 239 25.79 -0.57 3.57
N THR A 240 25.17 0.61 3.52
CA THR A 240 24.97 1.34 2.27
C THR A 240 24.83 2.85 2.48
N THR A 241 25.35 3.61 1.53
CA THR A 241 25.11 5.07 1.43
C THR A 241 24.09 5.40 0.33
N ASN A 242 23.58 4.38 -0.39
CA ASN A 242 22.55 4.57 -1.41
C ASN A 242 21.17 4.69 -0.75
N GLU A 243 20.99 5.78 0.00
CA GLU A 243 19.76 6.06 0.74
C GLU A 243 18.55 6.13 -0.20
N ALA A 244 18.66 6.80 -1.34
CA ALA A 244 17.55 6.97 -2.27
C ALA A 244 16.91 5.64 -2.73
N ALA A 245 17.70 4.58 -2.89
CA ALA A 245 17.20 3.25 -3.28
C ALA A 245 16.75 2.38 -2.09
N ASN A 246 17.18 2.71 -0.87
CA ASN A 246 16.95 1.90 0.33
C ASN A 246 16.08 2.60 1.39
N ARG A 247 15.70 3.85 1.16
CA ARG A 247 15.00 4.73 2.11
C ARG A 247 13.82 4.05 2.77
N TRP A 248 12.95 3.43 1.98
CA TRP A 248 11.75 2.80 2.51
C TRP A 248 12.08 1.74 3.58
N TRP A 249 13.15 0.97 3.38
CA TRP A 249 13.58 -0.08 4.29
C TRP A 249 14.39 0.49 5.47
N MET A 250 15.19 1.54 5.23
CA MET A 250 15.87 2.29 6.29
C MET A 250 14.85 2.79 7.32
N GLU A 251 13.82 3.49 6.87
CA GLU A 251 12.77 4.06 7.74
C GLU A 251 11.86 2.98 8.35
N ALA A 252 11.50 1.94 7.58
CA ALA A 252 10.70 0.82 8.09
C ALA A 252 11.41 0.04 9.19
N THR A 253 12.74 -0.14 9.06
CA THR A 253 13.52 -0.85 10.07
C THR A 253 14.00 0.06 11.20
N GLY A 254 14.14 1.37 10.96
CA GLY A 254 14.28 2.41 11.98
C GLY A 254 13.08 2.43 12.93
N THR A 255 11.87 2.45 12.38
CA THR A 255 10.64 2.36 13.19
C THR A 255 10.44 1.00 13.85
N TRP A 256 10.87 -0.08 13.19
CA TRP A 256 10.88 -1.41 13.81
C TRP A 256 11.77 -1.48 15.04
N ILE A 257 13.01 -0.98 14.96
CA ILE A 257 13.95 -1.08 16.07
C ILE A 257 13.49 -0.24 17.28
N GLU A 258 12.76 0.86 17.05
CA GLU A 258 12.10 1.64 18.11
C GLU A 258 11.22 0.76 19.01
N ASP A 259 10.34 -0.03 18.41
CA ASP A 259 9.38 -0.87 19.16
C ASP A 259 10.02 -2.16 19.69
N ILE A 260 11.14 -2.61 19.11
CA ILE A 260 11.92 -3.72 19.70
C ILE A 260 12.60 -3.28 21.00
N ILE A 261 13.23 -2.10 21.02
CA ILE A 261 14.01 -1.64 22.17
C ILE A 261 13.12 -0.93 23.21
N TYR A 262 12.08 -0.21 22.77
CA TYR A 262 11.14 0.53 23.63
C TYR A 262 9.67 0.18 23.30
N PRO A 263 9.25 -1.08 23.51
CA PRO A 263 7.90 -1.56 23.15
C PRO A 263 6.76 -0.87 23.92
N GLU A 264 7.07 -0.19 25.02
CA GLU A 264 6.11 0.60 25.78
C GLU A 264 5.71 1.91 25.10
N VAL A 265 6.54 2.45 24.18
CA VAL A 265 6.33 3.77 23.58
C VAL A 265 5.33 3.72 22.42
N LYS A 266 5.42 2.68 21.56
CA LYS A 266 4.53 2.45 20.41
C LYS A 266 4.29 3.67 19.51
N ASP A 267 5.32 4.49 19.30
CA ASP A 267 5.24 5.70 18.46
C ASP A 267 4.81 5.36 17.01
N TYR A 268 5.20 4.17 16.53
CA TYR A 268 4.88 3.67 15.19
C TYR A 268 3.37 3.61 14.87
N LEU A 269 2.50 3.63 15.88
CA LEU A 269 1.05 3.68 15.70
C LEU A 269 0.60 4.96 14.96
N ASN A 270 1.38 6.04 15.05
CA ASN A 270 1.16 7.25 14.27
C ASN A 270 1.27 7.03 12.74
N TYR A 271 1.89 5.94 12.29
CA TYR A 271 2.12 5.63 10.86
C TYR A 271 1.34 4.41 10.35
N THR A 272 0.85 3.55 11.25
CA THR A 272 0.07 2.36 10.85
C THR A 272 -1.42 2.71 10.66
N GLY A 273 -1.97 3.58 11.51
CA GLY A 273 -3.30 4.17 11.34
C GLY A 273 -4.16 4.14 12.59
N PHE A 274 -5.22 4.95 12.56
CA PHE A 274 -6.09 5.17 13.72
C PHE A 274 -7.38 4.35 13.63
N LYS A 275 -7.73 3.67 14.73
CA LYS A 275 -8.96 2.87 14.81
C LYS A 275 -10.19 3.76 14.64
N TYR A 276 -11.28 3.15 14.17
CA TYR A 276 -12.53 3.85 13.94
C TYR A 276 -13.74 2.93 14.07
N ALA A 277 -14.90 3.55 14.30
CA ALA A 277 -16.20 2.90 14.30
C ALA A 277 -16.78 2.87 12.88
N ASP A 278 -16.56 1.78 12.15
CA ASP A 278 -17.13 1.50 10.83
C ASP A 278 -18.64 1.21 10.93
N SER A 279 -19.43 2.27 11.06
CA SER A 279 -20.85 2.23 11.43
C SER A 279 -21.74 1.83 10.27
N ASN A 280 -21.31 2.13 9.04
CA ASN A 280 -21.97 1.68 7.82
C ASN A 280 -21.38 0.35 7.29
N ASP A 281 -20.33 -0.14 7.94
CA ASP A 281 -19.68 -1.42 7.67
C ASP A 281 -19.22 -1.52 6.22
N ASN A 282 -18.57 -0.46 5.73
CA ASN A 282 -18.03 -0.37 4.37
C ASN A 282 -16.52 -0.64 4.31
N GLY A 283 -15.86 -0.79 5.46
CA GLY A 283 -14.42 -1.03 5.59
C GLY A 283 -13.53 0.18 5.37
N LYS A 284 -14.04 1.40 5.52
CA LYS A 284 -13.26 2.64 5.52
C LYS A 284 -13.88 3.65 6.49
N TRP A 285 -13.11 4.61 6.96
CA TRP A 285 -13.68 5.68 7.78
C TRP A 285 -14.39 6.68 6.90
N ASP A 286 -15.58 7.07 7.33
CA ASP A 286 -16.34 8.15 6.72
C ASP A 286 -16.47 9.35 7.66
N SER A 287 -16.56 10.54 7.08
CA SER A 287 -16.89 11.76 7.83
C SER A 287 -18.20 11.57 8.59
N GLY A 288 -18.16 11.82 9.89
CA GLY A 288 -19.25 11.53 10.83
C GLY A 288 -18.95 10.35 11.78
N GLU A 289 -18.04 9.46 11.43
CA GLU A 289 -17.66 8.33 12.27
C GLU A 289 -16.64 8.72 13.34
N THR A 290 -16.77 8.10 14.52
CA THR A 290 -15.79 8.27 15.60
C THR A 290 -14.52 7.52 15.27
N TRP A 291 -13.38 8.17 15.44
CA TRP A 291 -12.07 7.52 15.40
C TRP A 291 -11.36 7.70 16.74
N TYR A 292 -10.32 6.92 16.97
CA TYR A 292 -9.61 6.85 18.25
C TYR A 292 -8.15 7.20 18.03
N LYS A 293 -7.64 8.13 18.84
CA LYS A 293 -6.20 8.38 18.97
C LYS A 293 -5.48 7.12 19.47
N ILE A 294 -4.15 7.11 19.40
CA ILE A 294 -3.35 5.94 19.80
C ILE A 294 -3.54 5.55 21.28
N ASP A 295 -3.85 6.53 22.14
CA ASP A 295 -4.16 6.35 23.58
C ASP A 295 -5.58 5.82 23.83
N GLY A 296 -6.38 5.63 22.77
CA GLY A 296 -7.77 5.21 22.82
C GLY A 296 -8.77 6.36 23.04
N THR A 297 -8.32 7.61 23.13
CA THR A 297 -9.19 8.76 23.27
C THR A 297 -10.06 8.91 22.03
N ALA A 298 -11.38 8.94 22.23
CA ALA A 298 -12.36 9.05 21.16
C ALA A 298 -12.41 10.48 20.61
N VAL A 299 -12.41 10.59 19.28
CA VAL A 299 -12.54 11.84 18.51
C VAL A 299 -13.80 11.76 17.66
N ALA A 300 -14.78 12.62 17.97
CA ALA A 300 -16.07 12.65 17.29
C ALA A 300 -15.94 13.14 15.82
N GLY A 301 -16.75 12.55 14.93
CA GLY A 301 -16.65 12.61 13.47
C GLY A 301 -16.90 13.96 12.77
N THR A 302 -16.43 15.07 13.33
CA THR A 302 -16.36 16.38 12.64
C THR A 302 -14.92 16.81 12.32
N THR A 303 -13.92 16.09 12.83
CA THR A 303 -12.50 16.30 12.51
C THR A 303 -12.00 15.16 11.63
N SER A 304 -11.31 15.50 10.55
CA SER A 304 -10.61 14.59 9.64
C SER A 304 -9.74 13.58 10.40
N ARG A 305 -9.89 12.29 10.10
CA ARG A 305 -8.96 11.26 10.53
C ARG A 305 -7.80 11.17 9.52
N PRO A 306 -6.53 11.30 9.94
CA PRO A 306 -5.40 11.12 9.03
C PRO A 306 -5.39 9.70 8.45
N GLU A 307 -5.18 9.59 7.14
CA GLU A 307 -4.98 8.31 6.46
C GLU A 307 -3.52 7.85 6.59
N ARG A 308 -3.34 6.57 6.90
CA ARG A 308 -2.02 5.96 7.17
C ARG A 308 -1.88 4.61 6.44
N TRP A 309 -0.90 3.78 6.82
CA TRP A 309 -0.59 2.50 6.17
C TRP A 309 -1.82 1.64 5.83
N PHE A 310 -2.66 1.32 6.82
CA PHE A 310 -3.83 0.47 6.64
C PHE A 310 -4.93 1.12 5.78
N ASP A 311 -4.86 2.44 5.55
CA ASP A 311 -5.78 3.16 4.67
C ASP A 311 -5.30 3.23 3.22
N ARG A 312 -4.07 2.78 2.96
CA ARG A 312 -3.43 2.83 1.65
C ARG A 312 -2.89 1.47 1.17
N PRO A 313 -3.70 0.40 1.19
CA PRO A 313 -3.25 -0.91 0.70
C PRO A 313 -2.84 -0.93 -0.77
N GLN A 314 -3.27 0.07 -1.55
CA GLN A 314 -2.94 0.26 -2.96
C GLN A 314 -1.55 0.85 -3.20
N TYR A 315 -0.87 1.33 -2.17
CA TYR A 315 0.52 1.76 -2.28
C TYR A 315 1.43 0.53 -2.33
N SER A 316 2.51 0.62 -3.10
CA SER A 316 3.55 -0.41 -3.09
C SER A 316 4.17 -0.51 -1.71
N LEU A 317 4.54 -1.72 -1.28
CA LEU A 317 5.17 -1.99 0.00
C LEU A 317 6.39 -1.09 0.30
N ASP A 318 7.14 -0.76 -0.74
CA ASP A 318 8.35 0.07 -0.75
C ASP A 318 8.09 1.54 -1.15
N SER A 319 6.83 1.98 -1.15
CA SER A 319 6.49 3.38 -1.35
C SER A 319 7.01 4.23 -0.19
N THR A 320 7.53 5.40 -0.54
CA THR A 320 8.01 6.44 0.38
C THR A 320 7.12 7.68 0.34
N GLU A 321 5.92 7.51 -0.23
CA GLU A 321 4.93 8.58 -0.29
C GLU A 321 4.17 8.66 1.01
N ALA A 322 3.97 9.88 1.50
CA ALA A 322 3.02 10.17 2.55
C ALA A 322 3.26 9.38 3.85
N SER A 323 4.54 9.24 4.21
CA SER A 323 5.05 8.54 5.40
C SER A 323 4.72 7.04 5.41
N HIS A 324 4.49 6.44 4.23
CA HIS A 324 4.16 5.02 4.10
C HIS A 324 5.29 4.13 4.60
N GLU A 325 6.54 4.51 4.35
CA GLU A 325 7.76 3.83 4.76
C GLU A 325 7.85 3.56 6.28
N TYR A 326 7.41 4.50 7.11
CA TYR A 326 7.34 4.33 8.56
C TYR A 326 6.23 3.35 8.98
N GLY A 327 5.14 3.29 8.21
CA GLY A 327 4.06 2.32 8.39
C GLY A 327 4.43 0.91 7.93
N THR A 328 5.45 0.77 7.07
CA THR A 328 5.97 -0.53 6.60
C THR A 328 6.60 -1.35 7.73
N ILE A 329 6.80 -0.78 8.92
CA ILE A 329 7.10 -1.53 10.16
C ILE A 329 6.25 -2.80 10.32
N VAL A 330 4.97 -2.76 9.89
CA VAL A 330 4.06 -3.92 9.96
C VAL A 330 4.65 -5.13 9.21
N PHE A 331 5.33 -4.89 8.08
CA PHE A 331 6.02 -5.93 7.33
C PHE A 331 7.31 -6.40 8.03
N ALA A 332 8.12 -5.48 8.57
CA ALA A 332 9.33 -5.84 9.34
C ALA A 332 8.99 -6.66 10.59
N LYS A 333 7.94 -6.29 11.33
CA LYS A 333 7.39 -7.07 12.45
C LYS A 333 6.90 -8.43 11.98
N TYR A 334 6.15 -8.50 10.88
CA TYR A 334 5.68 -9.78 10.33
C TYR A 334 6.83 -10.73 9.97
N LEU A 335 7.91 -10.23 9.37
CA LEU A 335 9.11 -11.04 9.10
C LEU A 335 9.77 -11.50 10.41
N SER A 336 9.91 -10.59 11.38
CA SER A 336 10.55 -10.88 12.68
C SER A 336 9.77 -11.90 13.51
N GLU A 337 8.45 -11.79 13.58
CA GLU A 337 7.59 -12.77 14.26
C GLU A 337 7.70 -14.16 13.62
N LYS A 338 7.86 -14.21 12.29
CA LYS A 338 7.91 -15.47 11.54
C LYS A 338 9.28 -16.15 11.57
N TYR A 339 10.35 -15.37 11.54
CA TYR A 339 11.71 -15.86 11.30
C TYR A 339 12.72 -15.53 12.41
N GLY A 340 12.26 -14.85 13.47
CA GLY A 340 13.10 -14.22 14.48
C GLY A 340 13.64 -12.86 14.01
N GLU A 341 13.90 -11.96 14.96
CA GLU A 341 14.39 -10.59 14.71
C GLU A 341 15.67 -10.54 13.86
N GLY A 342 16.53 -11.55 13.98
CA GLY A 342 17.76 -11.67 13.19
C GLY A 342 17.56 -11.70 11.67
N VAL A 343 16.35 -11.97 11.17
CA VAL A 343 16.04 -11.88 9.73
C VAL A 343 16.28 -10.47 9.18
N ILE A 344 15.99 -9.43 9.96
CA ILE A 344 16.15 -8.04 9.54
C ILE A 344 17.64 -7.73 9.35
N ARG A 345 18.50 -8.19 10.27
CA ARG A 345 19.95 -8.08 10.13
C ARG A 345 20.45 -8.84 8.90
N SER A 346 20.00 -10.07 8.69
CA SER A 346 20.41 -10.86 7.52
C SER A 346 20.02 -10.22 6.19
N VAL A 347 18.93 -9.43 6.14
CA VAL A 347 18.62 -8.58 4.98
C VAL A 347 19.66 -7.47 4.84
N TRP A 348 19.96 -6.74 5.90
CA TRP A 348 20.97 -5.67 5.88
C TRP A 348 22.36 -6.17 5.46
N GLU A 349 22.78 -7.34 5.92
CA GLU A 349 24.05 -7.99 5.55
C GLU A 349 24.12 -8.41 4.07
N ARG A 350 22.99 -8.44 3.35
CA ARG A 350 22.91 -8.71 1.91
C ARG A 350 22.86 -7.45 1.06
N ILE A 351 22.61 -6.29 1.67
CA ILE A 351 22.62 -5.02 0.95
C ILE A 351 24.09 -4.62 0.75
N ASP A 352 24.42 -4.26 -0.49
CA ASP A 352 25.74 -3.79 -0.88
C ASP A 352 25.62 -2.72 -1.99
N THR A 353 26.68 -2.53 -2.78
CA THR A 353 26.69 -1.54 -3.87
C THR A 353 25.78 -1.91 -5.04
N ASP A 354 25.53 -3.20 -5.26
CA ASP A 354 24.78 -3.72 -6.42
C ASP A 354 23.39 -4.25 -6.02
N THR A 355 23.16 -4.47 -4.73
CA THR A 355 21.93 -5.08 -4.19
C THR A 355 21.15 -4.10 -3.32
N ILE A 356 19.93 -3.76 -3.73
CA ILE A 356 19.04 -2.88 -2.93
C ILE A 356 18.16 -3.70 -1.97
N ALA A 357 17.54 -3.03 -1.01
CA ALA A 357 16.77 -3.66 0.07
C ALA A 357 15.73 -4.67 -0.42
N LEU A 358 14.99 -4.36 -1.49
CA LEU A 358 13.95 -5.25 -1.99
C LEU A 358 14.53 -6.56 -2.57
N GLU A 359 15.68 -6.47 -3.23
CA GLU A 359 16.41 -7.63 -3.75
C GLU A 359 17.02 -8.44 -2.62
N ALA A 360 17.64 -7.78 -1.63
CA ALA A 360 18.17 -8.41 -0.42
C ALA A 360 17.09 -9.17 0.37
N ILE A 361 15.88 -8.59 0.51
CA ILE A 361 14.73 -9.27 1.12
C ILE A 361 14.34 -10.51 0.29
N SER A 362 14.26 -10.37 -1.04
CA SER A 362 13.93 -11.49 -1.92
C SER A 362 14.94 -12.63 -1.76
N ASP A 363 16.23 -12.33 -1.75
CA ASP A 363 17.31 -13.30 -1.61
C ASP A 363 17.34 -13.97 -0.23
N GLU A 364 17.10 -13.19 0.83
CA GLU A 364 16.98 -13.72 2.18
C GLU A 364 15.80 -14.70 2.28
N LEU A 365 14.65 -14.35 1.73
CA LEU A 365 13.47 -15.21 1.71
C LEU A 365 13.69 -16.49 0.87
N LEU A 366 14.38 -16.37 -0.27
CA LEU A 366 14.78 -17.52 -1.10
C LEU A 366 15.71 -18.47 -0.34
N SER A 367 16.67 -17.93 0.42
CA SER A 367 17.57 -18.74 1.26
C SER A 367 16.82 -19.51 2.36
N ARG A 368 15.63 -19.02 2.75
CA ARG A 368 14.71 -19.66 3.71
C ARG A 368 13.67 -20.57 3.06
N GLY A 369 13.78 -20.83 1.75
CA GLY A 369 12.89 -21.75 1.03
C GLY A 369 11.51 -21.17 0.71
N THR A 370 11.36 -19.85 0.72
CA THR A 370 10.13 -19.15 0.29
C THR A 370 10.47 -18.05 -0.71
N SER A 371 9.50 -17.22 -1.10
CA SER A 371 9.75 -16.07 -1.98
C SER A 371 9.03 -14.84 -1.46
N LEU A 372 9.49 -13.65 -1.87
CA LEU A 372 8.81 -12.40 -1.57
C LEU A 372 7.35 -12.44 -2.04
N ALA A 373 7.10 -12.98 -3.24
CA ALA A 373 5.75 -13.11 -3.79
C ALA A 373 4.83 -14.00 -2.92
N ALA A 374 5.36 -15.13 -2.41
CA ALA A 374 4.61 -16.01 -1.51
C ALA A 374 4.35 -15.35 -0.15
N ILE A 375 5.35 -14.68 0.40
CA ILE A 375 5.27 -13.96 1.68
C ILE A 375 4.30 -12.80 1.61
N PHE A 376 4.39 -11.98 0.55
CA PHE A 376 3.50 -10.85 0.33
C PHE A 376 2.03 -11.31 0.26
N THR A 377 1.76 -12.41 -0.43
CA THR A 377 0.42 -12.98 -0.59
C THR A 377 -0.24 -13.36 0.75
N VAL A 378 0.51 -14.00 1.66
CA VAL A 378 0.00 -14.33 3.01
C VAL A 378 0.00 -13.12 3.94
N PHE A 379 0.93 -12.18 3.75
CA PHE A 379 1.01 -10.94 4.53
C PHE A 379 -0.23 -10.07 4.34
N GLN A 380 -0.73 -9.92 3.11
CA GLN A 380 -1.99 -9.20 2.86
C GLN A 380 -3.20 -9.87 3.52
N SER A 381 -3.19 -11.21 3.61
CA SER A 381 -4.24 -11.94 4.33
C SER A 381 -4.14 -11.75 5.85
N ALA A 382 -2.92 -11.57 6.39
CA ALA A 382 -2.71 -11.18 7.78
C ALA A 382 -3.16 -9.73 8.03
N ASN A 383 -2.92 -8.80 7.10
CA ASN A 383 -3.36 -7.40 7.19
C ASN A 383 -4.89 -7.32 7.35
N TYR A 384 -5.64 -8.05 6.52
CA TYR A 384 -7.10 -8.13 6.61
C TYR A 384 -7.58 -8.61 7.99
N ARG A 385 -6.94 -9.68 8.50
CA ARG A 385 -7.34 -10.32 9.76
C ARG A 385 -6.79 -9.60 11.00
N ARG A 386 -5.81 -8.71 10.82
CA ARG A 386 -4.96 -8.16 11.88
C ARG A 386 -4.39 -9.25 12.77
N ASP A 387 -3.90 -10.31 12.16
CA ASP A 387 -3.33 -11.48 12.84
C ASP A 387 -1.87 -11.21 13.23
N TYR A 388 -1.70 -10.31 14.20
CA TYR A 388 -0.41 -9.85 14.73
C TYR A 388 -0.49 -9.76 16.24
N THR A 389 0.67 -9.79 16.90
CA THR A 389 0.75 -9.52 18.36
C THR A 389 0.11 -8.17 18.70
N ASP A 390 0.39 -7.14 17.90
CA ASP A 390 -0.18 -5.79 18.04
C ASP A 390 -1.47 -5.57 17.25
N GLY A 391 -2.10 -6.62 16.71
CA GLY A 391 -3.27 -6.52 15.84
C GLY A 391 -4.47 -5.81 16.46
N GLY A 392 -4.52 -5.74 17.80
CA GLY A 392 -5.51 -4.98 18.55
C GLY A 392 -5.42 -3.47 18.39
N TYR A 393 -4.24 -2.93 18.05
CA TYR A 393 -4.02 -1.50 17.82
C TYR A 393 -4.38 -1.06 16.40
N TYR A 394 -4.30 -1.96 15.42
CA TYR A 394 -4.50 -1.59 14.02
C TYR A 394 -5.97 -1.37 13.65
N PRO A 395 -6.26 -0.39 12.75
CA PRO A 395 -7.58 -0.25 12.16
C PRO A 395 -7.88 -1.36 11.15
N LEU A 396 -9.13 -1.45 10.69
CA LEU A 396 -9.46 -2.25 9.52
C LEU A 396 -8.64 -1.77 8.33
N VAL A 397 -8.08 -2.71 7.54
CA VAL A 397 -7.52 -2.37 6.23
C VAL A 397 -8.63 -1.79 5.36
N ARG A 398 -8.34 -0.70 4.64
CA ARG A 398 -9.32 -0.05 3.79
C ARG A 398 -9.84 -1.01 2.73
N HIS A 399 -11.15 -1.11 2.60
CA HIS A 399 -11.79 -1.74 1.46
C HIS A 399 -12.04 -0.73 0.33
N GLU A 400 -11.84 -1.15 -0.91
CA GLU A 400 -12.23 -0.38 -2.09
C GLU A 400 -13.75 -0.34 -2.25
N ALA A 401 -14.42 -1.44 -1.94
CA ALA A 401 -15.87 -1.50 -1.91
C ALA A 401 -16.39 -2.66 -1.05
N THR A 402 -17.60 -2.48 -0.55
CA THR A 402 -18.37 -3.53 0.12
C THR A 402 -19.71 -3.73 -0.61
N TYR A 403 -19.98 -4.96 -1.04
CA TYR A 403 -21.14 -5.32 -1.84
C TYR A 403 -22.16 -6.14 -1.04
N ALA A 404 -23.45 -5.79 -1.19
CA ALA A 404 -24.58 -6.53 -0.63
C ALA A 404 -25.64 -6.83 -1.72
N SER A 405 -25.20 -6.93 -2.97
CA SER A 405 -25.97 -7.36 -4.12
C SER A 405 -25.00 -7.93 -5.16
N TYR A 406 -25.48 -8.76 -6.08
CA TYR A 406 -24.58 -9.58 -6.91
C TYR A 406 -24.94 -9.49 -8.40
N SER A 407 -24.31 -8.52 -9.05
CA SER A 407 -24.16 -8.42 -10.51
C SER A 407 -23.11 -7.33 -10.80
N TRP A 408 -21.86 -7.58 -10.43
CA TRP A 408 -20.79 -6.58 -10.45
C TRP A 408 -19.66 -6.97 -11.38
N ASN A 409 -19.11 -5.97 -12.06
CA ASN A 409 -17.82 -6.07 -12.76
C ASN A 409 -16.85 -5.15 -12.02
N ILE A 410 -15.86 -5.76 -11.39
CA ILE A 410 -14.82 -5.10 -10.59
C ILE A 410 -13.56 -5.06 -11.45
N ASN A 411 -13.05 -3.86 -11.69
CA ASN A 411 -11.83 -3.66 -12.46
C ASN A 411 -10.91 -2.71 -11.71
N GLY A 412 -9.61 -2.86 -11.92
CA GLY A 412 -8.62 -1.95 -11.37
C GLY A 412 -7.23 -2.24 -11.88
N THR A 413 -6.28 -1.45 -11.42
CA THR A 413 -4.84 -1.59 -11.70
C THR A 413 -4.08 -1.51 -10.39
N LEU A 414 -3.07 -2.36 -10.23
CA LEU A 414 -2.23 -2.41 -9.04
C LEU A 414 -0.76 -2.25 -9.43
N ASN A 415 -0.07 -1.36 -8.73
CA ASN A 415 1.38 -1.26 -8.79
C ASN A 415 2.02 -2.49 -8.14
N HIS A 416 3.32 -2.69 -8.34
CA HIS A 416 4.04 -3.80 -7.71
C HIS A 416 3.82 -3.79 -6.19
N LEU A 417 3.83 -4.98 -5.57
CA LEU A 417 3.66 -5.16 -4.12
C LEU A 417 2.53 -4.32 -3.49
N SER A 418 1.39 -4.25 -4.16
CA SER A 418 0.19 -3.54 -3.68
C SER A 418 -1.06 -4.42 -3.75
N SER A 419 -2.14 -3.96 -3.13
CA SER A 419 -3.37 -4.74 -3.00
C SER A 419 -4.65 -3.91 -2.97
N HIS A 420 -5.76 -4.51 -3.42
CA HIS A 420 -7.11 -4.00 -3.20
C HIS A 420 -7.93 -5.03 -2.43
N TYR A 421 -8.73 -4.53 -1.48
CA TYR A 421 -9.59 -5.34 -0.63
C TYR A 421 -11.06 -5.06 -0.96
N TYR A 422 -11.84 -6.12 -1.10
CA TYR A 422 -13.28 -6.05 -1.32
C TYR A 422 -14.00 -6.91 -0.30
N ALA A 423 -15.17 -6.47 0.16
CA ALA A 423 -16.03 -7.25 1.04
C ALA A 423 -17.38 -7.55 0.38
N PHE A 424 -17.96 -8.70 0.70
CA PHE A 424 -19.24 -9.17 0.22
C PHE A 424 -20.07 -9.64 1.42
N LYS A 425 -21.28 -9.11 1.56
CA LYS A 425 -22.20 -9.42 2.66
C LYS A 425 -23.37 -10.26 2.16
N PRO A 426 -23.83 -11.25 2.92
CA PRO A 426 -25.06 -11.95 2.59
C PRO A 426 -26.23 -10.96 2.49
N ASP A 427 -27.01 -11.04 1.43
CA ASP A 427 -28.16 -10.16 1.12
C ASP A 427 -29.49 -10.93 1.04
N VAL A 428 -29.45 -12.24 0.77
CA VAL A 428 -30.59 -13.15 0.71
C VAL A 428 -30.30 -14.47 1.46
N ALA A 429 -31.32 -15.30 1.66
CA ALA A 429 -31.16 -16.66 2.18
C ALA A 429 -30.33 -17.55 1.22
N SER A 430 -29.58 -18.49 1.78
CA SER A 430 -28.60 -19.39 1.14
C SER A 430 -28.62 -19.43 -0.39
N SER A 431 -27.61 -18.84 -1.02
CA SER A 431 -27.42 -18.81 -2.48
C SER A 431 -25.98 -19.16 -2.85
N ASN A 432 -25.72 -19.51 -4.11
CA ASN A 432 -24.33 -19.62 -4.57
C ASN A 432 -23.88 -18.29 -5.17
N ILE A 433 -22.62 -17.93 -4.93
CA ILE A 433 -21.96 -16.77 -5.55
C ILE A 433 -20.80 -17.27 -6.37
N THR A 434 -20.70 -16.80 -7.61
CA THR A 434 -19.60 -17.11 -8.52
C THR A 434 -18.72 -15.88 -8.69
N PHE A 435 -17.43 -16.07 -8.48
CA PHE A 435 -16.36 -15.14 -8.84
C PHE A 435 -15.72 -15.64 -10.13
N ALA A 436 -15.72 -14.82 -11.17
CA ALA A 436 -15.05 -15.09 -12.43
C ALA A 436 -13.88 -14.10 -12.57
N PHE A 437 -12.68 -14.62 -12.74
CA PHE A 437 -11.42 -13.87 -12.86
C PHE A 437 -10.98 -13.91 -14.32
N HIS A 438 -10.81 -12.74 -14.95
CA HIS A 438 -10.63 -12.60 -16.38
C HIS A 438 -9.25 -12.05 -16.75
N ASN A 439 -8.53 -12.82 -17.56
CA ASN A 439 -7.22 -12.54 -18.14
C ASN A 439 -6.18 -12.04 -17.13
N MET A 440 -6.20 -12.56 -15.90
CA MET A 440 -5.28 -12.16 -14.83
C MET A 440 -3.97 -12.95 -14.91
N ASN A 441 -2.83 -12.26 -14.91
CA ASN A 441 -1.51 -12.88 -15.03
C ASN A 441 -1.07 -13.54 -13.70
N SER A 442 -1.05 -14.86 -13.61
CA SER A 442 -0.60 -15.61 -12.41
C SER A 442 0.86 -15.37 -12.01
N GLY A 443 1.72 -14.96 -12.94
CA GLY A 443 3.10 -14.57 -12.63
C GLY A 443 3.14 -13.33 -11.74
N GLN A 444 2.26 -12.37 -12.00
CA GLN A 444 2.24 -11.06 -11.35
C GLN A 444 1.16 -10.95 -10.27
N MET A 445 0.01 -11.60 -10.44
CA MET A 445 -1.17 -11.41 -9.62
C MET A 445 -1.46 -12.60 -8.74
N ALA A 446 -2.05 -12.34 -7.58
CA ALA A 446 -2.66 -13.35 -6.72
C ALA A 446 -4.01 -12.87 -6.24
N VAL A 447 -4.92 -13.82 -6.00
CA VAL A 447 -6.21 -13.55 -5.36
C VAL A 447 -6.41 -14.52 -4.21
N ARG A 448 -6.81 -13.98 -3.06
CA ARG A 448 -7.23 -14.77 -1.90
C ARG A 448 -8.64 -14.38 -1.48
N LEU A 449 -9.41 -15.38 -1.09
CA LEU A 449 -10.74 -15.23 -0.55
C LEU A 449 -10.75 -15.66 0.91
N ILE A 450 -11.31 -14.84 1.79
CA ILE A 450 -11.45 -15.12 3.22
C ILE A 450 -12.93 -15.12 3.58
N PHE A 451 -13.42 -16.20 4.17
CA PHE A 451 -14.82 -16.41 4.51
C PHE A 451 -15.00 -16.42 6.03
N SER A 452 -15.43 -15.30 6.59
CA SER A 452 -15.67 -15.16 8.03
C SER A 452 -16.95 -15.89 8.42
N LYS A 453 -16.92 -16.62 9.53
CA LYS A 453 -18.07 -17.43 10.01
C LYS A 453 -18.88 -16.69 11.06
N PHE A 454 -20.19 -16.92 11.10
CA PHE A 454 -21.04 -16.40 12.19
C PHE A 454 -20.65 -16.94 13.56
N SER A 455 -20.12 -18.16 13.62
CA SER A 455 -19.60 -18.78 14.85
C SER A 455 -18.28 -18.20 15.34
N GLY A 456 -17.68 -17.28 14.59
CA GLY A 456 -16.27 -16.89 14.74
C GLY A 456 -15.33 -17.82 13.96
N GLY A 457 -14.14 -17.31 13.66
CA GLY A 457 -13.16 -17.94 12.77
C GLY A 457 -13.44 -17.69 11.29
N TYR A 458 -12.62 -18.28 10.42
CA TYR A 458 -12.72 -18.10 8.97
C TYR A 458 -12.25 -19.35 8.22
N ASP A 459 -12.68 -19.48 6.97
CA ASP A 459 -12.03 -20.34 5.97
C ASP A 459 -11.32 -19.46 4.94
N GLU A 460 -10.25 -19.97 4.33
CA GLU A 460 -9.44 -19.20 3.38
C GLU A 460 -9.13 -20.02 2.13
N LYS A 461 -9.19 -19.36 0.98
CA LYS A 461 -8.94 -19.98 -0.33
C LYS A 461 -8.06 -19.09 -1.19
N GLU A 462 -6.91 -19.62 -1.59
CA GLU A 462 -6.12 -19.04 -2.68
C GLU A 462 -6.67 -19.49 -4.04
N ILE A 463 -6.80 -18.54 -4.96
CA ILE A 463 -7.29 -18.77 -6.31
C ILE A 463 -6.09 -19.00 -7.23
N THR A 464 -6.08 -20.16 -7.89
CA THR A 464 -5.08 -20.50 -8.90
C THR A 464 -5.47 -19.86 -10.24
N LEU A 465 -4.67 -18.92 -10.73
CA LEU A 465 -4.90 -18.18 -11.98
C LEU A 465 -4.20 -18.84 -13.17
N ASP A 466 -4.51 -20.10 -13.45
CA ASP A 466 -3.84 -20.95 -14.46
C ASP A 466 -4.49 -20.96 -15.85
N SER A 467 -5.57 -20.20 -16.02
CA SER A 467 -6.35 -20.09 -17.26
C SER A 467 -6.75 -18.63 -17.50
N PRO A 468 -6.99 -18.21 -18.77
CA PRO A 468 -7.52 -16.88 -19.08
C PRO A 468 -8.81 -16.55 -18.34
N ASP A 469 -9.70 -17.53 -18.15
CA ASP A 469 -10.87 -17.40 -17.31
C ASP A 469 -10.83 -18.45 -16.20
N VAL A 470 -10.92 -18.01 -14.95
CA VAL A 470 -10.98 -18.86 -13.76
C VAL A 470 -12.25 -18.57 -12.99
N TYR A 471 -12.93 -19.61 -12.50
CA TYR A 471 -14.19 -19.50 -11.79
C TYR A 471 -14.07 -20.13 -10.41
N TYR A 472 -14.54 -19.41 -9.39
CA TYR A 472 -14.71 -19.93 -8.05
C TYR A 472 -16.16 -19.73 -7.60
N GLN A 473 -16.87 -20.84 -7.36
CA GLN A 473 -18.22 -20.82 -6.83
C GLN A 473 -18.17 -21.07 -5.33
N MET A 474 -18.71 -20.13 -4.57
CA MET A 474 -19.01 -20.31 -3.17
C MET A 474 -20.42 -20.86 -3.02
N GLU A 475 -20.51 -22.06 -2.47
CA GLU A 475 -21.80 -22.67 -2.17
C GLU A 475 -22.40 -22.10 -0.88
N ARG A 476 -23.73 -21.92 -0.87
CA ARG A 476 -24.49 -21.59 0.34
C ARG A 476 -23.97 -20.35 1.07
N PHE A 477 -23.73 -19.27 0.35
CA PHE A 477 -23.56 -17.94 0.92
C PHE A 477 -24.92 -17.25 1.07
N GLY A 478 -25.33 -16.99 2.31
CA GLY A 478 -26.62 -16.39 2.61
C GLY A 478 -26.78 -16.04 4.08
N THR A 479 -27.87 -15.34 4.39
CA THR A 479 -28.15 -14.83 5.75
C THR A 479 -28.45 -15.92 6.78
N ASP A 480 -28.73 -17.15 6.34
CA ASP A 480 -29.04 -18.34 7.15
C ASP A 480 -27.95 -19.43 7.05
N THR A 481 -26.73 -19.06 6.63
CA THR A 481 -25.65 -20.01 6.38
C THR A 481 -24.45 -19.83 7.32
N THR A 482 -23.34 -20.50 7.03
CA THR A 482 -22.15 -20.51 7.88
C THR A 482 -21.39 -19.18 7.89
N TYR A 483 -21.39 -18.46 6.77
CA TYR A 483 -20.50 -17.32 6.56
C TYR A 483 -21.21 -15.97 6.71
N SER A 484 -20.66 -15.11 7.56
CA SER A 484 -21.12 -13.74 7.78
C SER A 484 -20.58 -12.74 6.76
N ARG A 485 -19.44 -13.06 6.14
CA ARG A 485 -18.76 -12.20 5.16
C ARG A 485 -17.81 -13.02 4.29
N ALA A 486 -17.68 -12.61 3.04
CA ALA A 486 -16.55 -12.97 2.21
C ALA A 486 -15.71 -11.72 1.94
N ALA A 487 -14.39 -11.84 1.99
CA ALA A 487 -13.46 -10.84 1.52
C ALA A 487 -12.68 -11.37 0.34
N MET A 488 -12.41 -10.52 -0.64
CA MET A 488 -11.53 -10.80 -1.77
C MET A 488 -10.38 -9.83 -1.73
N ILE A 489 -9.17 -10.38 -1.70
CA ILE A 489 -7.93 -9.63 -1.71
C ILE A 489 -7.30 -9.86 -3.08
N VAL A 490 -7.21 -8.80 -3.87
CA VAL A 490 -6.54 -8.82 -5.17
C VAL A 490 -5.18 -8.17 -4.99
N MET A 491 -4.11 -8.85 -5.42
CA MET A 491 -2.75 -8.44 -5.14
C MET A 491 -1.92 -8.46 -6.41
N ASN A 492 -1.04 -7.48 -6.56
CA ASN A 492 0.12 -7.60 -7.44
C ASN A 492 1.31 -8.01 -6.58
N LYS A 493 1.77 -9.24 -6.77
CA LYS A 493 2.91 -9.86 -6.07
C LYS A 493 4.22 -9.75 -6.85
N SER A 494 4.24 -9.02 -7.97
CA SER A 494 5.49 -8.66 -8.63
C SER A 494 6.29 -7.71 -7.74
N SER A 495 7.62 -7.83 -7.76
CA SER A 495 8.53 -6.94 -7.06
C SER A 495 8.85 -5.66 -7.82
N SER A 496 8.44 -5.52 -9.09
CA SER A 496 8.85 -4.36 -9.91
C SER A 496 7.89 -3.96 -11.02
N LEU A 497 6.89 -4.77 -11.35
CA LEU A 497 5.98 -4.49 -12.47
C LEU A 497 4.73 -3.76 -12.00
N ASP A 498 4.63 -2.49 -12.37
CA ASP A 498 3.49 -1.63 -12.09
C ASP A 498 2.32 -1.79 -13.06
N GLY A 499 1.17 -1.24 -12.67
CA GLY A 499 0.00 -1.14 -13.55
C GLY A 499 -0.62 -2.48 -13.94
N SER A 500 -0.47 -3.53 -13.12
CA SER A 500 -1.09 -4.83 -13.38
C SER A 500 -2.62 -4.71 -13.29
N ALA A 501 -3.28 -4.79 -14.45
CA ALA A 501 -4.72 -4.69 -14.56
C ALA A 501 -5.42 -6.01 -14.18
N TYR A 502 -6.59 -5.91 -13.56
CA TYR A 502 -7.47 -7.06 -13.30
C TYR A 502 -8.92 -6.75 -13.66
N SER A 503 -9.66 -7.81 -13.97
CA SER A 503 -11.08 -7.78 -14.24
C SER A 503 -11.76 -8.99 -13.61
N ILE A 504 -12.78 -8.75 -12.79
CA ILE A 504 -13.47 -9.77 -12.00
C ILE A 504 -14.96 -9.55 -12.08
N SER A 505 -15.71 -10.56 -12.51
CA SER A 505 -17.16 -10.56 -12.45
C SER A 505 -17.64 -11.31 -11.22
N VAL A 506 -18.58 -10.73 -10.48
CA VAL A 506 -19.21 -11.37 -9.32
C VAL A 506 -20.71 -11.45 -9.57
N SER A 507 -21.22 -12.67 -9.63
CA SER A 507 -22.62 -12.96 -9.91
C SER A 507 -23.18 -13.98 -8.93
N ARG A 508 -24.50 -13.97 -8.78
CA ARG A 508 -25.21 -15.01 -8.03
C ARG A 508 -25.77 -16.05 -8.99
N ASP A 509 -25.70 -17.32 -8.59
CA ASP A 509 -26.54 -18.37 -9.19
C ASP A 509 -27.96 -18.24 -8.63
N ILE A 510 -28.66 -17.18 -9.02
CA ILE A 510 -30.12 -17.24 -8.93
C ILE A 510 -30.44 -18.27 -10.00
N LYS A 511 -31.24 -19.30 -9.67
CA LYS A 511 -31.97 -20.02 -10.71
C LYS A 511 -32.52 -18.95 -11.64
N GLU A 512 -31.95 -18.81 -12.82
CA GLU A 512 -32.58 -18.06 -13.89
C GLU A 512 -34.02 -18.55 -13.88
N ASP A 513 -34.99 -17.63 -13.77
CA ASP A 513 -36.31 -17.93 -14.31
C ASP A 513 -36.02 -18.52 -15.69
N ASP A 514 -36.34 -19.80 -15.83
CA ASP A 514 -35.98 -20.70 -16.93
C ASP A 514 -36.83 -20.36 -18.16
N GLU A 515 -36.85 -19.07 -18.50
CA GLU A 515 -37.71 -18.45 -19.49
C GLU A 515 -36.97 -17.38 -20.28
N ASP A 516 -35.66 -17.52 -20.53
CA ASP A 516 -35.06 -16.83 -21.68
C ASP A 516 -33.75 -17.45 -22.23
N LYS A 517 -33.82 -17.97 -23.46
CA LYS A 517 -32.77 -17.99 -24.52
C LYS A 517 -31.76 -19.15 -24.64
N ARG A 518 -32.18 -20.41 -24.81
CA ARG A 518 -31.27 -21.49 -25.32
C ARG A 518 -31.72 -22.14 -26.63
N CYS A 519 -30.84 -22.17 -27.65
CA CYS A 519 -31.04 -23.01 -28.85
C CYS A 519 -30.60 -24.46 -28.55
N PHE A 520 -31.37 -25.18 -27.76
CA PHE A 520 -31.04 -26.50 -27.19
C PHE A 520 -30.48 -27.51 -28.20
N ILE A 521 -31.17 -27.73 -29.33
CA ILE A 521 -30.73 -28.71 -30.36
C ILE A 521 -29.42 -28.28 -31.03
N ALA A 522 -29.23 -26.99 -31.30
CA ALA A 522 -28.00 -26.49 -31.92
C ALA A 522 -26.83 -26.57 -30.94
N THR A 523 -27.02 -26.19 -29.68
CA THR A 523 -26.00 -26.32 -28.63
C THR A 523 -25.63 -27.79 -28.40
N ALA A 524 -26.60 -28.71 -28.38
CA ALA A 524 -26.33 -30.15 -28.27
C ALA A 524 -25.55 -30.70 -29.47
N ALA A 525 -25.83 -30.21 -30.68
CA ALA A 525 -25.14 -30.63 -31.89
C ALA A 525 -23.72 -30.05 -31.98
N TYR A 526 -23.53 -28.74 -31.80
CA TYR A 526 -22.23 -28.06 -31.97
C TYR A 526 -21.35 -28.09 -30.72
N GLY A 527 -21.88 -28.49 -29.57
CA GLY A 527 -21.11 -28.80 -28.36
C GLY A 527 -20.74 -27.59 -27.50
N SER A 528 -21.01 -26.37 -27.96
CA SER A 528 -20.83 -25.15 -27.18
C SER A 528 -21.92 -24.13 -27.49
N TYR A 529 -22.37 -23.41 -26.47
CA TYR A 529 -23.27 -22.27 -26.62
C TYR A 529 -22.63 -21.10 -27.39
N LEU A 530 -21.30 -21.01 -27.33
CA LEU A 530 -20.50 -19.97 -27.97
C LEU A 530 -20.06 -20.34 -29.39
N SER A 531 -20.44 -21.52 -29.92
CA SER A 531 -20.08 -21.89 -31.29
C SER A 531 -20.65 -20.89 -32.29
N GLU A 532 -19.89 -20.58 -33.35
CA GLU A 532 -20.24 -19.57 -34.33
C GLU A 532 -21.62 -19.85 -34.97
N GLU A 533 -21.91 -21.12 -35.26
CA GLU A 533 -23.16 -21.58 -35.86
C GLU A 533 -24.36 -21.41 -34.92
N VAL A 534 -24.16 -21.66 -33.62
CA VAL A 534 -25.19 -21.46 -32.59
C VAL A 534 -25.51 -19.97 -32.45
N GLN A 535 -24.51 -19.11 -32.50
CA GLN A 535 -24.72 -17.65 -32.45
C GLN A 535 -25.45 -17.12 -33.69
N VAL A 536 -25.19 -17.68 -34.88
CA VAL A 536 -25.93 -17.35 -36.12
C VAL A 536 -27.41 -17.70 -36.00
N LEU A 537 -27.74 -18.90 -35.52
CA LEU A 537 -29.13 -19.34 -35.34
C LEU A 537 -29.86 -18.53 -34.25
N ARG A 538 -29.16 -18.13 -33.19
CA ARG A 538 -29.70 -17.28 -32.13
C ARG A 538 -30.05 -15.89 -32.63
N ARG A 539 -29.14 -15.23 -33.35
CA ARG A 539 -29.43 -13.93 -33.98
C ARG A 539 -30.62 -14.02 -34.93
N PHE A 540 -30.70 -15.08 -35.74
CA PHE A 540 -31.85 -15.30 -36.61
C PHE A 540 -33.17 -15.48 -35.83
N ARG A 541 -33.15 -16.21 -34.71
CA ARG A 541 -34.31 -16.32 -33.83
C ARG A 541 -34.73 -14.95 -33.30
N ASP A 542 -33.78 -14.18 -32.78
CA ASP A 542 -34.05 -12.94 -32.06
C ASP A 542 -34.46 -11.81 -33.01
N GLU A 543 -33.79 -11.67 -34.14
CA GLU A 543 -33.97 -10.56 -35.08
C GLU A 543 -35.02 -10.87 -36.16
N CYS A 544 -35.28 -12.14 -36.48
CA CYS A 544 -36.20 -12.53 -37.56
C CYS A 544 -37.43 -13.33 -37.09
N LEU A 545 -37.28 -14.33 -36.21
CA LEU A 545 -38.41 -15.18 -35.81
C LEU A 545 -39.29 -14.54 -34.74
N LEU A 546 -38.70 -13.93 -33.72
CA LEU A 546 -39.48 -13.32 -32.62
C LEU A 546 -40.20 -12.03 -33.01
N THR A 547 -39.84 -11.43 -34.14
CA THR A 547 -40.45 -10.19 -34.64
C THR A 547 -41.86 -10.40 -35.22
N ASN A 548 -42.26 -11.63 -35.56
CA ASN A 548 -43.58 -11.92 -36.14
C ASN A 548 -44.34 -13.06 -35.43
N ARG A 549 -45.68 -13.07 -35.57
CA ARG A 549 -46.57 -13.98 -34.82
C ARG A 549 -46.34 -15.46 -35.14
N ALA A 550 -46.04 -15.77 -36.39
CA ALA A 550 -45.74 -17.14 -36.83
C ALA A 550 -44.42 -17.64 -36.22
N GLY A 551 -43.37 -16.82 -36.27
CA GLY A 551 -42.08 -17.15 -35.68
C GLY A 551 -42.12 -17.27 -34.16
N ARG A 552 -42.86 -16.41 -33.44
CA ARG A 552 -43.10 -16.59 -31.99
C ARG A 552 -43.79 -17.92 -31.66
N THR A 553 -44.77 -18.33 -32.47
CA THR A 553 -45.46 -19.61 -32.29
C THR A 553 -44.53 -20.80 -32.56
N PHE A 554 -43.68 -20.70 -33.59
CA PHE A 554 -42.65 -21.70 -33.89
C PHE A 554 -41.62 -21.83 -32.78
N VAL A 555 -41.10 -20.70 -32.27
CA VAL A 555 -40.11 -20.69 -31.18
C VAL A 555 -40.71 -21.29 -29.89
N ARG A 556 -42.00 -21.03 -29.61
CA ARG A 556 -42.70 -21.64 -28.48
C ARG A 556 -42.74 -23.18 -28.59
N TYR A 557 -43.16 -23.72 -29.73
CA TYR A 557 -43.14 -25.17 -29.95
C TYR A 557 -41.73 -25.74 -29.90
N TYR A 558 -40.75 -25.03 -30.46
CA TYR A 558 -39.36 -25.43 -30.37
C TYR A 558 -38.94 -25.57 -28.90
N TYR A 559 -39.23 -24.61 -28.02
CA TYR A 559 -38.88 -24.72 -26.60
C TYR A 559 -39.67 -25.78 -25.82
N GLU A 560 -40.90 -26.07 -26.21
CA GLU A 560 -41.69 -27.13 -25.59
C GLU A 560 -41.11 -28.53 -25.86
N PHE A 561 -40.58 -28.78 -27.06
CA PHE A 561 -40.15 -30.12 -27.49
C PHE A 561 -38.64 -30.32 -27.58
N SER A 562 -37.86 -29.25 -27.72
CA SER A 562 -36.41 -29.35 -27.95
C SER A 562 -35.55 -29.77 -26.74
N PRO A 563 -35.89 -29.52 -25.46
CA PRO A 563 -35.03 -29.89 -24.34
C PRO A 563 -34.77 -31.40 -24.25
N SER A 564 -35.82 -32.22 -24.20
CA SER A 564 -35.67 -33.69 -24.13
C SER A 564 -34.98 -34.28 -25.36
N ALA A 565 -35.22 -33.68 -26.53
CA ALA A 565 -34.52 -34.08 -27.76
C ALA A 565 -33.03 -33.71 -27.71
N ALA A 566 -32.69 -32.52 -27.21
CA ALA A 566 -31.33 -32.04 -27.08
C ALA A 566 -30.51 -32.86 -26.07
N ASP A 567 -31.11 -33.25 -24.94
CA ASP A 567 -30.48 -34.15 -23.97
C ASP A 567 -30.12 -35.49 -24.60
N TYR A 568 -31.04 -36.07 -25.38
CA TYR A 568 -30.77 -37.31 -26.12
C TYR A 568 -29.67 -37.14 -27.18
N ILE A 569 -29.67 -36.03 -27.93
CA ILE A 569 -28.65 -35.72 -28.95
C ILE A 569 -27.27 -35.51 -28.33
N SER A 570 -27.20 -34.90 -27.15
CA SER A 570 -25.96 -34.56 -26.47
C SER A 570 -25.09 -35.79 -26.14
N GLY A 571 -25.71 -36.95 -25.94
CA GLY A 571 -25.03 -38.22 -25.68
C GLY A 571 -24.57 -39.00 -26.93
N HIS A 572 -25.00 -38.62 -28.13
CA HIS A 572 -24.82 -39.44 -29.34
C HIS A 572 -24.03 -38.72 -30.44
N THR A 573 -22.76 -39.08 -30.63
CA THR A 573 -21.85 -38.45 -31.62
C THR A 573 -22.35 -38.55 -33.06
N THR A 574 -22.90 -39.70 -33.47
CA THR A 574 -23.49 -39.88 -34.81
C THR A 574 -24.70 -38.96 -35.04
N LEU A 575 -25.54 -38.79 -34.03
CA LEU A 575 -26.74 -37.95 -34.11
C LEU A 575 -26.36 -36.46 -34.17
N LYS A 576 -25.32 -36.04 -33.43
CA LYS A 576 -24.76 -34.69 -33.54
C LYS A 576 -24.31 -34.39 -34.97
N SER A 577 -23.61 -35.31 -35.62
CA SER A 577 -23.16 -35.14 -37.01
C SER A 577 -24.33 -35.00 -37.98
N ILE A 578 -25.39 -35.81 -37.81
CA ILE A 578 -26.61 -35.72 -38.62
C ILE A 578 -27.27 -34.35 -38.45
N ILE A 579 -27.43 -33.89 -37.20
CA ILE A 579 -28.06 -32.60 -36.91
C ILE A 579 -27.21 -31.43 -37.42
N ARG A 580 -25.87 -31.50 -37.34
CA ARG A 580 -24.97 -30.51 -37.97
C ARG A 580 -25.17 -30.47 -39.48
N CYS A 581 -25.26 -31.61 -40.15
CA CYS A 581 -25.54 -31.67 -41.59
C CYS A 581 -26.90 -31.10 -41.95
N MET A 582 -27.94 -31.31 -41.12
CA MET A 582 -29.28 -30.75 -41.35
C MET A 582 -29.35 -29.24 -41.09
N LEU A 583 -28.63 -28.74 -40.08
CA LEU A 583 -28.61 -27.32 -39.73
C LEU A 583 -27.68 -26.50 -40.63
N ALA A 584 -26.62 -27.10 -41.18
CA ALA A 584 -25.62 -26.40 -41.99
C ALA A 584 -26.23 -25.59 -43.16
N PRO A 585 -27.15 -26.13 -44.00
CA PRO A 585 -27.77 -25.34 -45.07
C PRO A 585 -28.48 -24.08 -44.57
N VAL A 586 -29.14 -24.16 -43.41
CA VAL A 586 -29.83 -23.02 -42.79
C VAL A 586 -28.82 -22.03 -42.23
N VAL A 587 -27.78 -22.51 -41.53
CA VAL A 587 -26.72 -21.66 -40.97
C VAL A 587 -25.99 -20.90 -42.08
N TYR A 588 -25.58 -21.58 -43.15
CA TYR A 588 -24.85 -20.98 -44.26
C TYR A 588 -25.71 -20.05 -45.12
N SER A 589 -27.01 -20.33 -45.28
CA SER A 589 -27.91 -19.40 -45.98
C SER A 589 -28.17 -18.11 -45.19
N ILE A 590 -28.19 -18.17 -43.86
CA ILE A 590 -28.23 -16.98 -42.99
C ILE A 590 -26.89 -16.24 -43.00
N LYS A 591 -25.76 -16.95 -42.96
CA LYS A 591 -24.41 -16.37 -42.96
C LYS A 591 -24.05 -15.70 -44.30
N TYR A 592 -24.54 -16.25 -45.42
CA TYR A 592 -24.21 -15.80 -46.77
C TYR A 592 -25.47 -15.63 -47.66
N PRO A 593 -26.33 -14.65 -47.36
CA PRO A 593 -27.64 -14.51 -47.99
C PRO A 593 -27.58 -14.29 -49.51
N LEU A 594 -26.55 -13.57 -50.01
CA LEU A 594 -26.36 -13.35 -51.45
C LEU A 594 -25.99 -14.62 -52.22
N TYR A 595 -25.16 -15.49 -51.64
CA TYR A 595 -24.78 -16.77 -52.25
C TYR A 595 -25.96 -17.74 -52.30
N ALA A 596 -26.79 -17.78 -51.26
CA ALA A 596 -28.01 -18.57 -51.25
C ALA A 596 -28.98 -18.13 -52.37
N LEU A 597 -29.11 -16.83 -52.59
CA LEU A 597 -29.98 -16.25 -53.63
C LEU A 597 -29.49 -16.60 -55.05
N ILE A 598 -28.18 -16.62 -55.27
CA ILE A 598 -27.55 -17.05 -56.54
C ILE A 598 -27.79 -18.56 -56.79
N ILE A 599 -27.64 -19.40 -55.77
CA ILE A 599 -27.88 -20.85 -55.90
C ILE A 599 -29.37 -21.14 -56.18
N CYS A 600 -30.29 -20.47 -55.49
CA CYS A 600 -31.73 -20.63 -55.72
C CYS A 600 -32.17 -20.16 -57.11
N THR A 601 -31.60 -19.06 -57.61
CA THR A 601 -31.91 -18.56 -58.97
C THR A 601 -31.35 -19.48 -60.05
N ILE A 602 -30.13 -19.98 -59.91
CA ILE A 602 -29.56 -20.99 -60.81
C ILE A 602 -30.39 -22.29 -60.78
N GLY A 603 -30.77 -22.76 -59.59
CA GLY A 603 -31.63 -23.94 -59.42
C GLY A 603 -33.02 -23.79 -60.05
N ALA A 604 -33.64 -22.61 -59.89
CA ALA A 604 -34.93 -22.29 -60.53
C ALA A 604 -34.81 -22.25 -62.06
N VAL A 605 -33.72 -21.70 -62.61
CA VAL A 605 -33.44 -21.69 -64.06
C VAL A 605 -33.22 -23.11 -64.59
N ILE A 606 -32.54 -23.99 -63.84
CA ILE A 606 -32.36 -25.40 -64.18
C ILE A 606 -33.69 -26.18 -64.13
N LEU A 607 -34.53 -25.95 -63.11
CA LEU A 607 -35.88 -26.54 -63.01
C LEU A 607 -36.83 -26.05 -64.11
N MET A 608 -36.71 -24.78 -64.52
CA MET A 608 -37.48 -24.20 -65.62
C MET A 608 -36.99 -24.70 -66.99
N SER A 609 -35.69 -24.96 -67.16
CA SER A 609 -35.12 -25.48 -68.40
C SER A 609 -35.33 -27.00 -68.58
N THR A 610 -35.45 -27.76 -67.50
CA THR A 610 -35.79 -29.20 -67.55
C THR A 610 -37.28 -29.45 -67.82
N ARG A 611 -38.17 -28.53 -67.40
CA ARG A 611 -39.60 -28.55 -67.74
C ARG A 611 -39.92 -28.25 -69.22
N LYS A 612 -38.96 -27.72 -69.99
CA LYS A 612 -39.13 -27.43 -71.43
C LYS A 612 -38.72 -28.58 -72.36
N LYS A 613 -38.30 -29.74 -71.81
CA LYS A 613 -37.87 -30.92 -72.58
C LYS A 613 -38.66 -32.21 -72.27
N SER A 614 -39.87 -32.12 -71.70
CA SER A 614 -40.81 -33.26 -71.62
C SER A 614 -41.98 -33.07 -72.57
#